data_AF-N9CA22-F1
#
_entry.id   AF-N9CA22-F1
#
_cell.length_a   1.000
_cell.length_b   1.000
_cell.length_c   1.000
_cell.angle_alpha   90.00
_cell.angle_beta   90.00
_cell.angle_gamma   90.00
#
_symmetry.space_group_name_H-M   'P 1'
#
loop_
_entity.id
_entity.type
_entity.pdbx_description
1 polymer ?
#
loop_
_entity_poly.entity_id
_entity_poly.type
_entity_poly.pdbx_seq_one_letter_code
_entity_poly.pdbx_strand_id
1 'polypeptide(L)'
;MILQNLEYDFPAGTRVVTKHGLVPIQNIKIGDLVLSQLDSGQGEPYYQPVDHIVYTEHKEIWESYYFEIKAGTDLATLHKGKLLKLSHKGKLKGISASASALFLVRTWAGRVLMS
;
A
#
# COMPACT_ATOMS: atom_id res chain seq x y z
N MET A 1 -9.38 -24.12 10.40
CA MET A 1 -9.67 -22.68 10.35
C MET A 1 -9.23 -22.21 8.97
N ILE A 2 -10.18 -22.12 8.04
CA ILE A 2 -9.89 -21.71 6.66
C ILE A 2 -9.74 -20.19 6.71
N LEU A 3 -8.52 -19.69 6.54
CA LEU A 3 -8.30 -18.26 6.29
C LEU A 3 -9.16 -17.92 5.09
N GLN A 4 -10.10 -16.99 5.28
CA GLN A 4 -10.92 -16.49 4.20
C GLN A 4 -9.99 -16.04 3.07
N ASN A 5 -10.23 -16.54 1.87
CA ASN A 5 -9.56 -16.14 0.64
C ASN A 5 -9.82 -14.64 0.40
N LEU A 6 -9.04 -13.80 1.06
CA LEU A 6 -8.98 -12.38 0.75
C LEU A 6 -8.03 -12.26 -0.44
N GLU A 7 -8.61 -12.18 -1.63
CA GLU A 7 -7.86 -11.93 -2.86
C GLU A 7 -7.35 -10.48 -2.84
N TYR A 8 -6.07 -10.30 -2.54
CA TYR A 8 -5.41 -8.99 -2.52
C TYR A 8 -4.77 -8.73 -3.88
N ASP A 9 -5.40 -7.87 -4.69
CA ASP A 9 -4.91 -7.57 -6.04
C ASP A 9 -4.43 -6.12 -6.14
N PHE A 10 -3.32 -5.91 -6.85
CA PHE A 10 -2.80 -4.59 -7.16
C PHE A 10 -2.93 -4.32 -8.67
N PRO A 11 -3.24 -3.07 -9.07
CA PRO A 11 -3.36 -2.73 -10.48
C PRO A 11 -2.00 -2.82 -11.19
N ALA A 12 -2.04 -3.09 -12.49
CA ALA A 12 -0.86 -3.02 -13.35
C ALA A 12 -0.19 -1.64 -13.23
N GLY A 13 1.14 -1.63 -13.18
CA GLY A 13 1.96 -0.44 -12.96
C GLY A 13 2.39 -0.21 -11.51
N THR A 14 1.77 -0.91 -10.54
CA THR A 14 2.23 -0.90 -9.14
C THR A 14 3.71 -1.28 -9.06
N ARG A 15 4.51 -0.49 -8.34
CA ARG A 15 5.97 -0.68 -8.26
C ARG A 15 6.34 -1.56 -7.07
N VAL A 16 6.95 -2.71 -7.35
CA VAL A 16 7.45 -3.65 -6.35
C VAL A 16 8.95 -3.43 -6.16
N VAL A 17 9.40 -3.38 -4.90
CA VAL A 17 10.83 -3.29 -4.57
C VAL A 17 11.45 -4.67 -4.74
N THR A 18 12.42 -4.78 -5.63
CA THR A 18 13.19 -6.02 -5.88
C THR A 18 14.66 -5.79 -5.57
N LYS A 19 15.46 -6.87 -5.54
CA LYS A 19 16.93 -6.78 -5.40
C LYS A 19 17.61 -5.94 -6.49
N HIS A 20 16.92 -5.72 -7.62
CA HIS A 20 17.41 -4.97 -8.78
C HIS A 20 16.76 -3.58 -8.91
N GLY A 21 15.94 -3.17 -7.95
CA GLY A 21 15.21 -1.89 -7.97
C GLY A 21 13.70 -2.06 -8.16
N LEU A 22 13.03 -0.99 -8.59
CA LEU A 22 11.58 -0.95 -8.72
C LEU A 22 11.09 -1.58 -10.03
N VAL A 23 10.33 -2.66 -9.94
CA VAL A 23 9.78 -3.38 -11.08
C VAL A 23 8.24 -3.27 -11.07
N PRO A 24 7.57 -2.99 -12.21
CA PRO A 24 6.11 -3.07 -12.28
C PRO A 24 5.60 -4.47 -11.92
N ILE A 25 4.54 -4.57 -11.13
CA ILE A 25 4.04 -5.86 -10.61
C ILE A 25 3.71 -6.87 -11.72
N GLN A 26 3.20 -6.40 -12.86
CA GLN A 26 2.90 -7.24 -14.03
C GLN A 26 4.13 -7.83 -14.73
N ASN A 27 5.33 -7.31 -14.42
CA ASN A 27 6.59 -7.78 -14.97
C ASN A 27 7.36 -8.70 -14.00
N ILE A 28 6.87 -8.87 -12.75
CA ILE A 28 7.45 -9.77 -11.76
C ILE A 28 7.25 -11.22 -12.22
N LYS A 29 8.23 -12.07 -11.94
CA LYS A 29 8.22 -13.50 -12.30
C LYS A 29 8.45 -14.37 -11.06
N ILE A 30 8.02 -15.63 -11.15
CA ILE A 30 8.38 -16.64 -10.15
C ILE A 30 9.91 -16.71 -10.05
N GLY A 31 10.42 -16.67 -8.82
CA GLY A 31 11.85 -16.63 -8.50
C GLY A 31 12.45 -15.22 -8.37
N ASP A 32 11.75 -14.15 -8.77
CA ASP A 32 12.21 -12.79 -8.50
C ASP A 32 12.26 -12.53 -6.99
N LEU A 33 13.34 -11.91 -6.54
CA LEU A 33 13.52 -11.56 -5.14
C LEU A 33 12.87 -10.20 -4.85
N VAL A 34 11.76 -10.22 -4.11
CA VAL A 34 11.01 -9.04 -3.69
C VAL A 34 11.29 -8.73 -2.22
N LEU A 35 11.23 -7.46 -1.86
CA LEU A 35 11.38 -7.03 -0.48
C LEU A 35 10.12 -7.39 0.31
N SER A 36 10.26 -8.29 1.26
CA SER A 36 9.19 -8.77 2.13
C SER A 36 9.48 -8.39 3.58
N GLN A 37 8.42 -8.40 4.39
CA GLN A 37 8.50 -8.22 5.83
C GLN A 37 7.41 -9.06 6.49
N LEU A 38 7.65 -9.53 7.71
CA LEU A 38 6.64 -10.21 8.52
C LEU A 38 5.39 -9.33 8.69
N ASP A 39 4.22 -9.95 8.65
CA ASP A 39 2.91 -9.28 8.78
C ASP A 39 2.79 -8.48 10.08
N SER A 40 3.46 -8.95 11.15
CA SER A 40 3.54 -8.24 12.44
C SER A 40 4.30 -6.91 12.36
N GLY A 41 4.98 -6.64 11.25
CA GLY A 41 5.87 -5.51 11.05
C GLY A 41 7.15 -5.57 11.91
N GLN A 42 7.38 -6.68 12.62
CA GLN A 42 8.58 -6.90 13.42
C GLN A 42 9.69 -7.52 12.58
N GLY A 43 10.94 -7.16 12.89
CA GLY A 43 12.12 -7.64 12.18
C GLY A 43 12.50 -6.79 10.97
N GLU A 44 13.73 -7.01 10.50
CA GLU A 44 14.27 -6.32 9.34
C GLU A 44 13.63 -6.84 8.04
N PRO A 45 13.33 -5.97 7.06
CA PRO A 45 12.93 -6.40 5.73
C PRO A 45 13.98 -7.33 5.11
N TYR A 46 13.53 -8.36 4.39
CA TYR A 46 14.41 -9.31 3.73
C TYR A 46 13.90 -9.63 2.32
N TYR A 47 14.80 -10.12 1.47
CA TYR A 47 14.44 -10.49 0.10
C TYR A 47 13.95 -11.94 0.06
N GLN A 48 12.76 -12.15 -0.48
CA GLN A 48 12.15 -13.47 -0.63
C GLN A 48 11.80 -13.74 -2.10
N PRO A 49 12.00 -14.96 -2.62
CA PRO A 49 11.56 -15.30 -3.96
C PRO A 49 10.04 -15.36 -4.05
N VAL A 50 9.49 -14.83 -5.13
CA VAL A 50 8.09 -15.03 -5.51
C VAL A 50 7.88 -16.50 -5.86
N ASP A 51 6.94 -17.16 -5.18
CA ASP A 51 6.61 -18.56 -5.37
C ASP A 51 5.38 -18.76 -6.28
N HIS A 52 4.44 -17.82 -6.26
CA HIS A 52 3.19 -17.87 -7.00
C HIS A 52 2.79 -16.49 -7.55
N ILE A 53 2.12 -16.47 -8.71
CA ILE A 53 1.54 -15.26 -9.31
C ILE A 53 0.10 -15.54 -9.70
N VAL A 54 -0.80 -14.64 -9.31
CA VAL A 54 -2.22 -14.65 -9.71
C VAL A 54 -2.44 -13.47 -10.66
N TYR A 55 -3.14 -13.72 -11.77
CA TYR A 55 -3.59 -12.68 -12.68
C TYR A 55 -5.11 -12.60 -12.61
N THR A 56 -5.64 -11.39 -12.45
CA THR A 56 -7.08 -11.10 -12.50
C THR A 56 -7.34 -10.00 -13.51
N GLU A 57 -8.41 -10.15 -14.29
CA GLU A 57 -8.87 -9.17 -15.27
C GLU A 57 -10.23 -8.61 -14.84
N HIS A 58 -10.52 -7.37 -15.24
CA HIS A 58 -11.84 -6.73 -15.06
C HIS A 58 -12.35 -6.63 -13.62
N LYS A 59 -11.46 -6.54 -12.63
CA LYS A 59 -11.83 -6.19 -11.25
C LYS A 59 -11.97 -4.68 -11.08
N GLU A 60 -12.96 -4.29 -10.29
CA GLU A 60 -13.13 -2.90 -9.86
C GLU A 60 -11.90 -2.46 -9.03
N ILE A 61 -11.31 -1.33 -9.43
CA ILE A 61 -10.20 -0.70 -8.72
C ILE A 61 -10.76 0.51 -8.01
N TRP A 62 -10.46 0.63 -6.72
CA TRP A 62 -10.83 1.76 -5.90
C TRP A 62 -9.62 2.69 -5.76
N GLU A 63 -9.86 3.98 -5.93
CA GLU A 63 -8.85 5.01 -5.66
C GLU A 63 -9.15 5.67 -4.32
N SER A 64 -8.23 5.52 -3.38
CA SER A 64 -8.30 6.17 -2.08
C SER A 64 -7.36 7.37 -2.05
N TYR A 65 -7.86 8.49 -1.56
CA TYR A 65 -7.11 9.73 -1.44
C TYR A 65 -7.05 10.18 0.01
N TYR A 66 -5.86 10.43 0.53
CA TYR A 66 -5.67 10.83 1.93
C TYR A 66 -4.61 11.93 2.08
N PHE A 67 -4.67 12.62 3.22
CA PHE A 67 -3.68 13.61 3.64
C PHE A 67 -2.90 13.09 4.85
N GLU A 68 -1.58 13.15 4.77
CA GLU A 68 -0.72 12.94 5.93
C GLU A 68 -0.59 14.25 6.72
N ILE A 69 -1.01 14.24 7.98
CA ILE A 69 -0.87 15.37 8.91
C ILE A 69 0.08 15.00 10.05
N LYS A 70 0.73 16.00 10.66
CA LYS A 70 1.60 15.76 11.80
C LYS A 70 0.80 15.22 12.99
N ALA A 71 1.38 14.28 13.72
CA ALA A 71 0.83 13.84 15.00
C ALA A 71 0.62 15.05 15.94
N GLY A 72 -0.51 15.07 16.65
CA GLY A 72 -0.89 16.19 17.51
C GLY A 72 -1.43 17.43 16.79
N THR A 73 -1.66 17.36 15.47
CA THR A 73 -2.43 18.39 14.77
C THR A 73 -3.83 18.44 15.37
N ASP A 74 -4.25 19.60 15.87
CA ASP A 74 -5.61 19.80 16.35
C ASP A 74 -6.60 19.64 15.18
N LEU A 75 -7.39 18.57 15.26
CA LEU A 75 -8.38 18.20 14.25
C LEU A 75 -9.50 19.24 14.13
N ALA A 76 -9.82 19.97 15.21
CA ALA A 76 -10.82 21.03 15.16
C ALA A 76 -10.38 22.18 14.23
N THR A 77 -9.07 22.33 14.00
CA THR A 77 -8.52 23.33 13.07
C THR A 77 -8.48 22.86 11.61
N LEU A 78 -8.83 21.60 11.33
CA LEU A 78 -8.88 21.07 9.97
C LEU A 78 -10.25 21.37 9.36
N HIS A 79 -10.28 22.35 8.46
CA HIS A 79 -11.44 22.67 7.64
C HIS A 79 -11.08 22.59 6.15
N LYS A 80 -12.10 22.58 5.27
CA LYS A 80 -11.96 22.40 3.81
C LYS A 80 -10.88 23.30 3.19
N GLY A 81 -10.82 24.58 3.57
CA GLY A 81 -9.81 25.52 3.07
C GLY A 81 -8.36 25.14 3.42
N LYS A 82 -8.13 24.57 4.61
CA LYS A 82 -6.81 24.09 5.04
C LYS A 82 -6.43 22.79 4.33
N LEU A 83 -7.40 21.89 4.12
CA LEU A 83 -7.21 20.66 3.33
C LEU A 83 -6.90 20.96 1.86
N LEU A 84 -7.61 21.91 1.24
CA LEU A 84 -7.34 22.34 -0.14
C LEU A 84 -5.92 22.93 -0.28
N LYS A 85 -5.46 23.71 0.72
CA LYS A 85 -4.08 24.19 0.76
C LYS A 85 -3.05 23.05 0.89
N LEU A 86 -3.38 21.95 1.57
CA LEU A 86 -2.52 20.76 1.61
C LEU A 86 -2.50 20.04 0.26
N SER A 87 -3.65 19.94 -0.42
CA SER A 87 -3.76 19.37 -1.76
C SER A 87 -2.93 20.15 -2.79
N HIS A 88 -3.06 21.48 -2.85
CA HIS A 88 -2.31 22.33 -3.77
C HIS A 88 -0.79 22.32 -3.52
N LYS A 89 -0.34 21.95 -2.32
CA LYS A 89 1.09 21.77 -2.01
C LYS A 89 1.60 20.37 -2.35
N GLY A 90 0.82 19.55 -3.04
CA GLY A 90 1.19 18.19 -3.45
C GLY A 90 1.25 17.18 -2.30
N LYS A 91 0.60 17.45 -1.16
CA LYS A 91 0.57 16.52 -0.01
C LYS A 91 -0.60 15.55 -0.01
N LEU A 92 -1.40 15.55 -1.08
CA LEU A 92 -2.40 14.52 -1.31
C LEU A 92 -1.69 13.24 -1.77
N LYS A 93 -1.95 12.13 -1.08
CA LYS A 93 -1.48 10.81 -1.47
C LYS A 93 -2.67 10.03 -2.02
N GLY A 94 -2.42 9.28 -3.08
CA GLY A 94 -3.40 8.38 -3.71
C GLY A 94 -2.86 6.96 -3.70
N ILE A 95 -3.73 5.99 -3.40
CA ILE A 95 -3.45 4.57 -3.58
C ILE A 95 -4.62 3.96 -4.34
N SER A 96 -4.30 3.17 -5.36
CA SER A 96 -5.28 2.44 -6.16
C SER A 96 -5.11 0.94 -5.91
N ALA A 97 -6.17 0.25 -5.51
CA ALA A 97 -6.13 -1.20 -5.25
C ALA A 97 -7.54 -1.83 -5.35
N SER A 98 -7.64 -3.16 -5.31
CA SER A 98 -8.94 -3.83 -5.17
C SER A 98 -9.58 -3.49 -3.82
N ALA A 99 -10.91 -3.57 -3.71
CA ALA A 99 -11.65 -3.26 -2.47
C ALA A 99 -11.20 -4.09 -1.26
N SER A 100 -10.65 -5.27 -1.51
CA SER A 100 -10.13 -6.19 -0.50
C SER A 100 -8.67 -5.91 -0.10
N ALA A 101 -7.94 -5.05 -0.81
CA ALA A 101 -6.51 -4.85 -0.60
C ALA A 101 -6.20 -4.33 0.81
N LEU A 102 -5.32 -5.01 1.54
CA LEU A 102 -4.83 -4.55 2.83
C LEU A 102 -3.75 -3.47 2.65
N PHE A 103 -3.88 -2.38 3.39
CA PHE A 103 -2.87 -1.34 3.45
C PHE A 103 -2.11 -1.38 4.78
N LEU A 104 -0.79 -1.42 4.71
CA LEU A 104 0.10 -1.22 5.85
C LEU A 104 0.45 0.27 5.97
N VAL A 105 -0.20 0.98 6.88
CA VAL A 105 0.08 2.40 7.15
C VAL A 105 1.15 2.51 8.22
N ARG A 106 2.32 3.06 7.89
CA ARG A 106 3.35 3.36 8.90
C ARG A 106 2.98 4.65 9.64
N THR A 107 2.67 4.50 10.93
CA THR A 107 2.43 5.62 11.86
C THR A 107 3.64 5.82 12.78
N TRP A 108 3.68 6.94 13.50
CA TRP A 108 4.71 7.22 14.49
C TRP A 108 4.62 6.30 15.73
N ALA A 109 3.47 5.65 15.95
CA ALA A 109 3.23 4.72 17.05
C ALA A 109 3.38 3.23 16.63
N GLY A 110 3.78 2.96 15.39
CA GLY A 110 3.82 1.60 14.80
C GLY A 110 3.12 1.53 13.45
N ARG A 111 2.88 0.33 12.89
CA ARG A 111 2.10 0.18 11.65
C ARG A 111 0.66 -0.23 11.97
N VAL A 112 -0.31 0.38 11.31
CA VAL A 112 -1.74 0.04 11.42
C VAL A 112 -2.17 -0.63 10.13
N LEU A 113 -2.82 -1.79 10.26
CA LEU A 113 -3.47 -2.48 9.16
C LEU A 113 -4.83 -1.82 8.93
N MET A 114 -5.09 -1.34 7.72
CA MET A 114 -6.39 -0.80 7.33
C MET A 114 -7.01 -1.69 6.25
N SER A 115 -8.25 -2.10 6.50
CA SER A 115 -9.14 -2.80 5.57
C SER A 115 -10.27 -1.89 5.14
#